data_AF-A0AA90TL29-F1
#
_entry.id   AF-A0AA90TL29-F1
#
_cell.length_a   1.000
_cell.length_b   1.000
_cell.length_c   1.000
_cell.angle_alpha   90.00
_cell.angle_beta   90.00
_cell.angle_gamma   90.00
#
_symmetry.space_group_name_H-M   'P 1'
#
loop_
_entity.id
_entity.type
_entity.pdbx_description
1 polymer ?
#
loop_
_entity_poly.entity_id
_entity_poly.type
_entity_poly.pdbx_seq_one_letter_code
_entity_poly.pdbx_strand_id
1 'polypeptide(L)'
;MTSLNNTIPDTRPSTVPADTELWSTQSQNSVPCQFGWVKDYTDKEYVCRTCGAPCIFTAKDQKYTYEVKKAYIDQERKLCRPCWNQSNAIAERIKPYVTRWAAEKNVLQNDIAFLAEWLELLTQRERNLSGRFDIAQKNLLIKLIRKAGAR
;
A
#
# COMPACT_ATOMS: atom_id res chain seq x y z
N MET A 1 -31.30 40.88 6.31
CA MET A 1 -31.82 39.73 5.52
C MET A 1 -30.63 38.92 5.05
N THR A 2 -30.18 37.94 5.84
CA THR A 2 -29.00 37.14 5.57
C THR A 2 -29.43 35.91 4.77
N SER A 3 -29.12 35.89 3.47
CA SER A 3 -29.44 34.77 2.58
C SER A 3 -28.53 33.59 2.93
N LEU A 4 -29.12 32.54 3.51
CA LEU A 4 -28.47 31.24 3.69
C LEU A 4 -28.40 30.57 2.31
N ASN A 5 -27.25 30.64 1.66
CA ASN A 5 -26.96 29.84 0.47
C ASN A 5 -26.87 28.37 0.88
N ASN A 6 -28.01 27.68 0.86
CA ASN A 6 -28.09 26.23 0.89
C ASN A 6 -27.61 25.68 -0.45
N THR A 7 -26.30 25.59 -0.65
CA THR A 7 -25.73 24.76 -1.70
C THR A 7 -25.92 23.31 -1.32
N ILE A 8 -26.92 22.66 -1.92
CA ILE A 8 -27.04 21.19 -1.90
C ILE A 8 -25.74 20.66 -2.52
N PRO A 9 -24.95 19.83 -1.81
CA PRO A 9 -23.72 19.29 -2.37
C PRO A 9 -24.09 18.43 -3.58
N ASP A 10 -23.44 18.69 -4.72
CA ASP A 10 -23.57 17.85 -5.92
C ASP A 10 -23.02 16.46 -5.57
N THR A 11 -23.91 15.49 -5.45
CA THR A 11 -23.57 14.11 -5.05
C THR A 11 -23.13 13.25 -6.24
N ARG A 12 -22.99 13.84 -7.45
CA ARG A 12 -22.54 13.09 -8.62
C ARG A 12 -21.04 12.80 -8.53
N PRO A 13 -20.59 11.59 -8.90
CA PRO A 13 -19.17 11.27 -8.99
C PRO A 13 -18.45 12.27 -9.89
N SER A 14 -17.28 12.74 -9.46
CA SER A 14 -16.42 13.53 -10.33
C SER A 14 -15.95 12.67 -11.49
N THR A 15 -15.88 13.29 -12.68
CA THR A 15 -15.37 12.66 -13.90
C THR A 15 -14.19 13.45 -14.43
N VAL A 16 -13.15 12.77 -14.92
CA VAL A 16 -11.97 13.37 -15.52
C VAL A 16 -11.57 12.56 -16.76
N PRO A 17 -11.30 13.19 -17.92
CA PRO A 17 -10.92 12.46 -19.13
C PRO A 17 -9.60 11.71 -18.95
N ALA A 18 -9.56 10.49 -19.47
CA ALA A 18 -8.38 9.64 -19.51
C ALA A 18 -7.57 9.90 -20.79
N ASP A 19 -6.26 9.99 -20.64
CA ASP A 19 -5.30 10.02 -21.73
C ASP A 19 -4.52 8.71 -21.75
N THR A 20 -4.93 7.80 -22.63
CA THR A 20 -4.35 6.45 -22.73
C THR A 20 -2.93 6.46 -23.33
N GLU A 21 -2.55 7.51 -24.07
CA GLU A 21 -1.19 7.68 -24.58
C GLU A 21 -0.21 7.96 -23.43
N LEU A 22 -0.71 8.50 -22.31
CA LEU A 22 0.08 8.71 -21.10
C LEU A 22 0.12 7.48 -20.20
N TRP A 23 -0.50 6.35 -20.54
CA TRP A 23 -0.40 5.16 -19.71
C TRP A 23 0.99 4.51 -19.77
N SER A 24 1.24 3.57 -18.86
CA SER A 24 2.43 2.72 -18.98
C SER A 24 2.36 1.84 -20.23
N THR A 25 3.51 1.44 -20.79
CA THR A 25 3.56 0.53 -21.94
C THR A 25 2.76 -0.76 -21.69
N GLN A 26 2.82 -1.30 -20.48
CA GLN A 26 2.02 -2.47 -20.11
C GLN A 26 0.51 -2.20 -20.19
N SER A 27 0.07 -1.03 -19.73
CA SER A 27 -1.35 -0.64 -19.79
C SER A 27 -1.79 -0.28 -21.20
N GLN A 28 -0.92 0.26 -22.05
CA GLN A 28 -1.22 0.51 -23.46
C GLN A 28 -1.46 -0.79 -24.23
N ASN A 29 -0.77 -1.86 -23.84
CA ASN A 29 -0.97 -3.21 -24.38
C ASN A 29 -2.15 -3.95 -23.76
N SER A 30 -2.88 -3.35 -22.82
CA SER A 30 -4.03 -3.97 -22.16
C SER A 30 -5.29 -3.87 -23.03
N VAL A 31 -6.23 -4.80 -22.81
CA VAL A 31 -7.54 -4.80 -23.46
C VAL A 31 -8.28 -3.45 -23.29
N PRO A 32 -8.34 -2.83 -22.10
CA PRO A 32 -8.94 -1.52 -21.94
C PRO A 32 -8.42 -0.44 -22.90
N CYS A 33 -7.12 -0.45 -23.21
CA CYS A 33 -6.51 0.51 -24.13
C CYS A 33 -6.78 0.13 -25.59
N GLN A 34 -6.56 -1.13 -25.97
CA GLN A 34 -6.71 -1.61 -27.35
C GLN A 34 -8.12 -1.42 -27.89
N PHE A 35 -9.13 -1.55 -27.03
CA PHE A 35 -10.53 -1.37 -27.40
C PHE A 35 -11.11 0.00 -27.03
N GLY A 36 -10.29 0.91 -26.49
CA GLY A 36 -10.72 2.27 -26.14
C GLY A 36 -11.85 2.32 -25.10
N TRP A 37 -11.85 1.38 -24.14
CA TRP A 37 -12.91 1.25 -23.14
C TRP A 37 -12.86 2.29 -22.03
N VAL A 38 -11.67 2.81 -21.72
CA VAL A 38 -11.51 3.85 -20.70
C VAL A 38 -11.39 5.19 -21.39
N LYS A 39 -12.49 5.94 -21.41
CA LYS A 39 -12.55 7.31 -21.92
C LYS A 39 -12.41 8.33 -20.79
N ASP A 40 -12.95 7.99 -19.63
CA ASP A 40 -12.97 8.84 -18.46
C ASP A 40 -12.67 8.03 -17.19
N TYR A 41 -12.04 8.68 -16.22
CA TYR A 41 -12.00 8.23 -14.84
C TYR A 41 -13.21 8.80 -14.10
N THR A 42 -13.82 7.97 -13.27
CA THR A 42 -14.93 8.35 -12.38
C THR A 42 -14.57 8.01 -10.96
N ASP A 43 -15.01 8.79 -9.97
CA ASP A 43 -14.77 8.47 -8.56
C ASP A 43 -15.20 7.02 -8.23
N LYS A 44 -14.28 6.25 -7.63
CA LYS A 44 -14.52 4.85 -7.25
C LYS A 44 -14.48 4.72 -5.74
N GLU A 45 -15.61 4.35 -5.15
CA GLU A 45 -15.68 4.02 -3.73
C GLU A 45 -14.94 2.70 -3.44
N TYR A 46 -14.26 2.64 -2.30
CA TYR A 46 -13.64 1.43 -1.81
C TYR A 46 -13.59 1.46 -0.28
N VAL A 47 -13.50 0.28 0.32
CA VAL A 47 -13.30 0.14 1.77
C VAL A 47 -11.84 -0.16 2.04
N CYS A 48 -11.24 0.58 2.96
CA CYS A 48 -9.88 0.29 3.37
C CYS A 48 -9.81 -1.10 4.01
N ARG A 49 -8.98 -1.97 3.44
CA ARG A 49 -8.83 -3.35 3.90
C ARG A 49 -8.27 -3.47 5.33
N THR A 50 -7.54 -2.46 5.80
CA THR A 50 -6.93 -2.46 7.14
C THR A 50 -7.88 -1.93 8.20
N CYS A 51 -8.40 -0.71 8.02
CA CYS A 51 -9.18 -0.03 9.05
C CYS A 51 -10.70 -0.04 8.80
N GLY A 52 -11.15 -0.56 7.67
CA GLY A 52 -12.57 -0.60 7.31
C GLY A 52 -13.17 0.76 6.92
N ALA A 53 -12.38 1.82 6.89
CA ALA A 53 -12.89 3.16 6.57
C ALA A 53 -13.37 3.24 5.11
N PRO A 54 -14.56 3.82 4.85
CA PRO A 54 -15.01 4.13 3.50
C PRO A 54 -14.09 5.20 2.89
N CYS A 55 -13.70 5.00 1.65
CA CYS A 55 -12.75 5.85 0.93
C CYS A 55 -13.18 6.03 -0.52
N ILE A 56 -12.67 7.07 -1.16
CA ILE A 56 -12.89 7.34 -2.58
C ILE A 56 -11.54 7.39 -3.28
N PHE A 57 -11.39 6.58 -4.33
CA PHE A 57 -10.31 6.70 -5.29
C PHE A 57 -10.78 7.69 -6.36
N THR A 58 -10.47 8.96 -6.13
CA THR A 58 -11.04 10.04 -6.95
C THR A 58 -10.61 9.91 -8.42
N ALA A 59 -11.39 10.45 -9.35
CA ALA A 59 -11.05 10.50 -10.77
C ALA A 59 -9.69 11.21 -10.99
N LYS A 60 -9.39 12.25 -10.20
CA LYS A 60 -8.09 12.95 -10.21
C LYS A 60 -6.96 12.06 -9.71
N ASP A 61 -7.17 11.33 -8.62
CA ASP A 61 -6.21 10.36 -8.11
C ASP A 61 -5.94 9.25 -9.12
N GLN A 62 -6.97 8.77 -9.82
CA GLN A 62 -6.85 7.76 -10.88
C GLN A 62 -5.98 8.28 -12.02
N LYS A 63 -6.28 9.47 -12.55
CA LYS A 63 -5.48 10.13 -13.58
C LYS A 63 -4.01 10.20 -13.19
N TYR A 64 -3.72 10.73 -12.00
CA TYR A 64 -2.35 10.80 -11.51
C TYR A 64 -1.69 9.40 -11.33
N THR A 65 -2.45 8.41 -10.88
CA THR A 65 -1.95 7.04 -10.64
C THR A 65 -1.57 6.33 -11.95
N TYR A 66 -2.40 6.44 -12.98
CA TYR A 66 -2.19 5.71 -14.23
C TYR A 66 -1.33 6.49 -15.23
N GLU A 67 -1.54 7.80 -15.36
CA GLU A 67 -0.85 8.63 -16.36
C GLU A 67 0.51 9.16 -15.87
N VAL A 68 0.66 9.44 -14.57
CA VAL A 68 1.92 10.00 -14.02
C VAL A 68 2.74 8.91 -13.34
N LYS A 69 2.15 8.16 -12.40
CA LYS A 69 2.84 7.08 -11.69
C LYS A 69 3.00 5.80 -12.53
N LYS A 70 2.36 5.74 -13.71
CA LYS A 70 2.45 4.61 -14.65
C LYS A 70 2.04 3.28 -14.02
N ALA A 71 1.17 3.31 -13.01
CA ALA A 71 0.61 2.10 -12.44
C ALA A 71 -0.21 1.36 -13.51
N TYR A 72 -0.29 0.03 -13.40
CA TYR A 72 -1.10 -0.77 -14.31
C TYR A 72 -2.59 -0.38 -14.19
N ILE A 73 -3.30 -0.29 -15.31
CA ILE A 73 -4.68 0.24 -15.36
C ILE A 73 -5.66 -0.53 -14.48
N ASP A 74 -5.49 -1.85 -14.33
CA ASP A 74 -6.36 -2.67 -13.46
C ASP A 74 -5.95 -2.61 -11.98
N GLN A 75 -4.97 -1.78 -11.61
CA GLN A 75 -4.59 -1.60 -10.22
C GLN A 75 -5.67 -0.84 -9.45
N GLU A 76 -6.14 -1.43 -8.36
CA GLU A 76 -7.10 -0.83 -7.44
C GLU A 76 -6.45 -0.32 -6.15
N ARG A 77 -7.09 0.65 -5.50
CA ARG A 77 -6.74 1.04 -4.13
C ARG A 77 -7.39 0.12 -3.13
N LYS A 78 -6.58 -0.39 -2.21
CA LYS A 78 -7.02 -1.29 -1.11
C LYS A 78 -6.84 -0.66 0.27
N LEU A 79 -6.05 0.41 0.36
CA LEU A 79 -5.71 1.08 1.60
C LEU A 79 -6.07 2.56 1.51
N CYS A 80 -6.62 3.10 2.59
CA CYS A 80 -6.75 4.54 2.75
C CYS A 80 -5.35 5.17 2.83
N ARG A 81 -5.27 6.49 2.64
CA ARG A 81 -3.99 7.21 2.66
C ARG A 81 -3.22 7.02 3.99
N PRO A 82 -3.85 7.09 5.17
CA PRO A 82 -3.19 6.78 6.44
C PRO A 82 -2.59 5.36 6.49
N CYS A 83 -3.37 4.32 6.18
CA CYS A 83 -2.88 2.94 6.22
C CYS A 83 -1.79 2.68 5.18
N TRP A 84 -1.87 3.32 4.01
CA TRP A 84 -0.81 3.25 3.00
C TRP A 84 0.49 3.93 3.46
N ASN A 85 0.40 5.12 4.08
CA ASN A 85 1.59 5.79 4.63
C ASN A 85 2.23 4.94 5.75
N GLN A 86 1.42 4.38 6.64
CA GLN A 86 1.89 3.50 7.71
C GLN A 86 2.55 2.24 7.16
N SER A 87 1.96 1.64 6.11
CA SER A 87 2.54 0.51 5.36
C SER A 87 3.97 0.81 4.93
N ASN A 88 4.15 1.95 4.26
CA ASN A 88 5.43 2.34 3.71
C ASN A 88 6.43 2.63 4.83
N ALA A 89 6.01 3.30 5.90
CA ALA A 89 6.87 3.57 7.06
C ALA A 89 7.37 2.27 7.71
N ILE A 90 6.51 1.26 7.88
CA ILE A 90 6.92 -0.05 8.40
C ILE A 90 7.90 -0.74 7.43
N ALA A 91 7.64 -0.68 6.12
CA ALA A 91 8.53 -1.26 5.12
C ALA A 91 9.92 -0.61 5.14
N GLU A 92 10.01 0.72 5.24
CA GLU A 92 11.28 1.44 5.38
C GLU A 92 12.01 1.06 6.67
N ARG A 93 11.29 0.92 7.80
CA ARG A 93 11.88 0.49 9.08
C ARG A 93 12.43 -0.93 9.05
N ILE A 94 11.90 -1.82 8.20
CA ILE A 94 12.38 -3.20 8.06
C ILE A 94 13.71 -3.27 7.27
N LYS A 95 13.90 -2.41 6.27
CA LYS A 95 15.10 -2.43 5.41
C LYS A 95 16.44 -2.52 6.16
N PRO A 96 16.74 -1.67 7.17
CA PRO A 96 18.02 -1.73 7.87
C PRO A 96 18.23 -3.05 8.61
N TYR A 97 17.17 -3.71 9.11
CA TYR A 97 17.29 -5.03 9.74
C TYR A 97 17.69 -6.10 8.74
N VAL A 98 17.09 -6.09 7.55
CA VAL A 98 17.46 -7.02 6.47
C VAL A 98 18.92 -6.81 6.06
N THR A 99 19.33 -5.56 5.87
CA THR A 99 20.71 -5.21 5.50
C THR A 99 21.71 -5.64 6.57
N ARG A 100 21.47 -5.31 7.84
CA ARG A 100 22.35 -5.70 8.96
C ARG A 100 22.39 -7.21 9.13
N TRP A 101 21.25 -7.90 9.02
CA TRP A 101 21.20 -9.36 9.08
C TRP A 101 22.05 -10.02 8.00
N ALA A 102 22.02 -9.49 6.77
CA ALA A 102 22.84 -10.00 5.67
C ALA A 102 24.35 -9.83 5.93
N ALA A 103 24.74 -8.73 6.59
CA ALA A 103 26.15 -8.43 6.89
C ALA A 103 26.69 -9.17 8.13
N GLU A 104 25.91 -9.25 9.21
CA GLU A 104 26.41 -9.57 10.56
C GLU A 104 25.66 -10.74 11.22
N LYS A 105 25.06 -11.63 10.42
CA LYS A 105 24.22 -12.74 10.90
C LYS A 105 24.79 -13.51 12.10
N ASN A 106 26.08 -13.85 12.07
CA ASN A 106 26.71 -14.67 13.11
C ASN A 106 26.71 -14.01 14.49
N VAL A 107 26.78 -12.68 14.52
CA VAL A 107 26.72 -11.87 15.73
C VAL A 107 25.25 -11.68 16.13
N LEU A 108 24.43 -11.22 15.20
CA LEU A 108 23.04 -10.83 15.46
C LEU A 108 22.11 -12.00 15.81
N GLN A 109 22.45 -13.24 15.43
CA GLN A 109 21.63 -14.42 15.75
C GLN A 109 21.49 -14.71 17.26
N ASN A 110 22.34 -14.12 18.10
CA ASN A 110 22.26 -14.22 19.57
C ASN A 110 21.83 -12.89 20.23
N ASP A 111 21.64 -11.82 19.45
CA ASP A 111 21.17 -10.53 19.96
C ASP A 111 19.64 -10.53 20.07
N ILE A 112 19.14 -10.85 21.26
CA ILE A 112 17.69 -10.97 21.52
C ILE A 112 16.97 -9.65 21.24
N ALA A 113 17.57 -8.50 21.58
CA ALA A 113 16.95 -7.20 21.39
C ALA A 113 16.74 -6.92 19.90
N PHE A 114 17.80 -7.10 19.09
CA PHE A 114 17.72 -6.95 17.64
C PHE A 114 16.65 -7.87 17.02
N LEU A 115 16.64 -9.15 17.40
CA LEU A 115 15.70 -10.13 16.86
C LEU A 115 14.24 -9.81 17.25
N ALA A 116 14.02 -9.36 18.49
CA ALA A 116 12.69 -9.03 19.00
C ALA A 116 12.13 -7.77 18.34
N GLU A 117 12.93 -6.72 18.21
CA GLU A 117 12.52 -5.49 17.50
C GLU A 117 12.17 -5.76 16.04
N TRP A 118 12.96 -6.61 15.37
CA TRP A 118 12.67 -7.01 13.99
C TRP A 118 11.38 -7.83 13.90
N LEU A 119 11.17 -8.78 14.79
CA LEU A 119 9.95 -9.60 14.83
C LEU A 119 8.71 -8.74 15.07
N GLU A 120 8.80 -7.73 15.94
CA GLU A 120 7.72 -6.80 16.20
C GLU A 120 7.37 -5.98 14.94
N LEU A 121 8.37 -5.49 14.19
CA LEU A 121 8.12 -4.80 12.91
C LEU A 121 7.43 -5.70 11.88
N LEU A 122 7.84 -6.96 11.76
CA LEU A 122 7.19 -7.92 10.86
C LEU A 122 5.76 -8.24 11.31
N THR A 123 5.51 -8.26 12.62
CA THR A 123 4.17 -8.48 13.19
C THR A 123 3.27 -7.25 13.00
N GLN A 124 3.78 -6.04 13.19
CA GLN A 124 3.08 -4.81 12.87
C GLN A 124 2.72 -4.75 11.38
N ARG A 125 3.62 -5.18 10.51
CA ARG A 125 3.35 -5.26 9.06
C ARG A 125 2.18 -6.19 8.76
N GLU A 126 2.10 -7.33 9.43
CA GLU A 126 1.02 -8.32 9.25
C GLU A 126 -0.32 -7.84 9.79
N ARG A 127 -0.34 -7.18 10.95
CA ARG A 127 -1.58 -6.62 11.51
C ARG A 127 -2.15 -5.50 10.64
N ASN A 128 -1.26 -4.64 10.12
CA ASN A 128 -1.68 -3.41 9.44
C ASN A 128 -1.89 -3.60 7.94
N LEU A 129 -1.43 -4.70 7.34
CA LEU A 129 -1.46 -4.88 5.90
C LEU A 129 -1.96 -6.25 5.56
N SER A 130 -2.54 -6.38 4.38
CA SER A 130 -2.98 -7.66 3.88
C SER A 130 -2.21 -7.98 2.60
N GLY A 131 -1.48 -9.08 2.58
CA GLY A 131 -0.62 -9.43 1.45
C GLY A 131 0.32 -10.59 1.76
N ARG A 132 1.41 -10.69 0.98
CA ARG A 132 2.45 -11.70 1.20
C ARG A 132 3.35 -11.26 2.36
N PHE A 133 3.30 -11.98 3.47
CA PHE A 133 4.16 -11.76 4.63
C PHE A 133 5.38 -12.67 4.58
N ASP A 134 6.47 -12.21 5.19
CA ASP A 134 7.68 -13.02 5.32
C ASP A 134 7.57 -13.99 6.50
N ILE A 135 6.73 -15.00 6.34
CA ILE A 135 6.44 -16.01 7.36
C ILE A 135 7.73 -16.78 7.71
N ALA A 136 8.58 -17.04 6.72
CA ALA A 136 9.85 -17.73 6.91
C ALA A 136 10.79 -16.92 7.83
N GLN A 137 10.95 -15.62 7.56
CA GLN A 137 11.76 -14.75 8.39
C GLN A 137 11.20 -14.64 9.81
N LYS A 138 9.88 -14.48 9.99
CA LYS A 138 9.26 -14.48 11.32
C LYS A 138 9.55 -15.75 12.10
N ASN A 139 9.35 -16.92 11.48
CA ASN A 139 9.59 -18.21 12.12
C ASN A 139 11.06 -18.41 12.49
N LEU A 140 11.98 -17.95 11.64
CA LEU A 140 13.42 -17.93 11.94
C LEU A 140 13.72 -17.09 13.19
N LEU A 141 13.21 -15.85 13.24
CA LEU A 141 13.43 -14.96 14.39
C LEU A 141 12.87 -15.56 15.68
N ILE A 142 11.64 -16.10 15.65
CA ILE A 142 11.03 -16.78 16.80
C ILE A 142 11.92 -17.94 17.29
N LYS A 143 12.44 -18.76 16.37
CA LYS A 143 13.33 -19.88 16.70
C LYS A 143 14.62 -19.40 17.36
N LEU A 144 15.23 -18.33 16.85
CA LEU A 144 16.49 -17.78 17.37
C LEU A 144 16.30 -17.16 18.76
N ILE A 145 15.22 -16.39 18.96
CA ILE A 145 14.86 -15.82 20.28
C ILE A 145 14.70 -16.94 21.32
N ARG A 146 13.95 -18.01 20.99
CA ARG A 146 13.76 -19.17 21.88
C ARG A 146 15.08 -19.86 22.22
N LYS A 147 15.97 -20.02 21.23
CA LYS A 147 17.29 -20.64 21.44
C LYS A 147 18.20 -19.78 22.32
N ALA A 148 18.15 -18.46 22.16
CA ALA A 148 18.97 -17.53 22.94
C ALA A 148 18.48 -17.40 24.39
N GLY A 149 17.16 -17.46 24.65
CA GLY A 149 16.59 -17.39 26.00
C GLY A 149 16.59 -18.71 26.79
N ALA A 150 16.91 -19.84 26.17
CA ALA A 150 17.06 -21.15 26.83
C ALA A 150 18.51 -21.44 27.30
N ARG A 151 19.41 -20.46 27.17
CA ARG A 151 20.80 -20.50 27.61
C ARG A 151 20.97 -19.61 28.82
#